data_AF-A0A066Z181-F1
#
_entry.id   AF-A0A066Z181-F1
#
_cell.length_a   1.000
_cell.length_b   1.000
_cell.length_c   1.000
_cell.angle_alpha   90.00
_cell.angle_beta   90.00
_cell.angle_gamma   90.00
#
_symmetry.space_group_name_H-M   'P 1'
#
loop_
_entity.id
_entity.type
_entity.pdbx_description
1 polymer ?
#
loop_
_entity_poly.entity_id
_entity_poly.type
_entity_poly.pdbx_seq_one_letter_code
_entity_poly.pdbx_strand_id
1 'polypeptide(L)'
;MTSLSTAAADWDRRLADAFGMMLGRPLHEFDPGAVYAAGIGGNLIHELGFDRDAAWVRPQALSGAEPVGWDCPLFDDSPRTPVFDAAGSLFAIPADRDAPALPGPFAAAVAAACFAEGLIRGADLAPLVVEHGVDLGAHPGSWAVFFARLRSDGTLLDAFRAALDTGRTPEDLVPFEAAPDEDWEEALAAVEPPELRAHLGYFLTDGEEGLMPMLDEAPAWGLDAHGCEPVMGWEDGFGQVDLAVIRLSGLVAG
;
A
#
# COMPACT_ATOMS: atom_id res chain seq x y z
N MET A 1 7.49 -5.64 33.45
CA MET A 1 6.79 -5.03 32.30
C MET A 1 7.65 -4.04 31.50
N THR A 2 8.96 -3.90 31.77
CA THR A 2 9.85 -2.91 31.11
C THR A 2 10.61 -3.46 29.89
N SER A 3 10.55 -4.77 29.62
CA SER A 3 11.38 -5.45 28.62
C SER A 3 10.81 -5.43 27.19
N LEU A 4 9.48 -5.44 27.03
CA LEU A 4 8.82 -5.52 25.72
C LEU A 4 8.91 -4.19 24.94
N SER A 5 8.83 -3.05 25.63
CA SER A 5 8.96 -1.73 25.01
C SER A 5 10.37 -1.45 24.50
N THR A 6 11.41 -2.00 25.15
CA THR A 6 12.80 -1.82 24.71
C THR A 6 13.12 -2.69 23.50
N ALA A 7 12.58 -3.92 23.45
CA ALA A 7 12.75 -4.83 22.31
C ALA A 7 12.05 -4.31 21.05
N ALA A 8 10.81 -3.79 21.18
CA ALA A 8 10.10 -3.17 20.07
C ALA A 8 10.83 -1.92 19.54
N ALA A 9 11.32 -1.05 20.43
CA ALA A 9 12.08 0.13 20.03
C ALA A 9 13.42 -0.22 19.35
N ASP A 10 14.09 -1.30 19.76
CA ASP A 10 15.29 -1.78 19.07
C ASP A 10 14.96 -2.33 17.68
N TRP A 11 13.82 -3.02 17.52
CA TRP A 11 13.38 -3.53 16.23
C TRP A 11 13.02 -2.41 15.25
N ASP A 12 12.22 -1.43 15.67
CA ASP A 12 11.87 -0.28 14.84
C ASP A 12 13.12 0.49 14.38
N ARG A 13 14.12 0.61 15.27
CA ARG A 13 15.41 1.21 14.90
C ARG A 13 16.14 0.39 13.82
N ARG A 14 16.22 -0.94 13.96
CA ARG A 14 16.89 -1.80 12.97
C ARG A 14 16.19 -1.75 11.61
N LEU A 15 14.87 -1.78 11.59
CA LEU A 15 14.08 -1.60 10.37
C LEU A 15 14.35 -0.23 9.75
N ALA A 16 14.36 0.84 10.56
CA ALA A 16 14.64 2.17 10.06
C ALA A 16 16.07 2.31 9.50
N ASP A 17 17.06 1.69 10.12
CA ASP A 17 18.44 1.66 9.63
C ASP A 17 18.52 0.90 8.29
N ALA A 18 17.83 -0.25 8.18
CA ALA A 18 17.83 -1.08 6.97
C ALA A 18 17.08 -0.44 5.80
N PHE A 19 15.91 0.16 6.03
CA PHE A 19 15.20 0.92 4.99
C PHE A 19 15.98 2.18 4.60
N GLY A 20 16.69 2.80 5.54
CA GLY A 20 17.58 3.92 5.25
C GLY A 20 18.74 3.53 4.34
N MET A 21 19.25 2.31 4.48
CA MET A 21 20.22 1.74 3.54
C MET A 21 19.61 1.61 2.13
N MET A 22 18.40 1.04 2.00
CA MET A 22 17.74 0.90 0.69
C MET A 22 17.51 2.25 0.00
N LEU A 23 17.18 3.29 0.77
CA LEU A 23 16.94 4.63 0.27
C LEU A 23 18.22 5.44 0.04
N GLY A 24 19.39 4.90 0.38
CA GLY A 24 20.67 5.63 0.34
C GLY A 24 20.76 6.79 1.33
N ARG A 25 19.80 6.94 2.25
CA ARG A 25 19.79 7.97 3.30
C ARG A 25 18.91 7.60 4.49
N PRO A 26 19.22 8.05 5.72
CA PRO A 26 18.46 7.70 6.92
C PRO A 26 17.00 8.18 6.90
N LEU A 27 16.08 7.36 7.43
CA LEU A 27 14.64 7.67 7.49
C LEU A 27 14.31 8.97 8.23
N HIS A 28 15.08 9.34 9.26
CA HIS A 28 14.83 10.55 10.04
C HIS A 28 15.13 11.86 9.27
N GLU A 29 15.74 11.76 8.08
CA GLU A 29 15.96 12.92 7.21
C GLU A 29 14.82 13.15 6.20
N PHE A 30 13.83 12.25 6.17
CA PHE A 30 12.57 12.47 5.47
C PHE A 30 11.62 13.33 6.32
N ASP A 31 10.62 13.93 5.70
CA ASP A 31 9.69 14.86 6.36
C ASP A 31 8.79 14.11 7.36
N PRO A 32 8.97 14.29 8.68
CA PRO A 32 8.16 13.58 9.67
C PRO A 32 6.72 14.08 9.74
N GLY A 33 6.40 15.21 9.07
CA GLY A 33 5.06 15.75 8.95
C GLY A 33 4.32 15.31 7.69
N ALA A 34 4.99 14.61 6.77
CA ALA A 34 4.36 14.06 5.57
C ALA A 34 3.61 12.77 5.87
N VAL A 35 2.61 12.47 5.05
CA VAL A 35 1.90 11.19 5.08
C VAL A 35 2.51 10.27 4.03
N TYR A 36 2.96 9.10 4.46
CA TYR A 36 3.47 8.04 3.62
C TYR A 36 2.47 6.88 3.56
N ALA A 37 2.34 6.27 2.39
CA ALA A 37 1.46 5.15 2.18
C ALA A 37 2.16 4.09 1.33
N ALA A 38 1.91 2.82 1.63
CA ALA A 38 2.23 1.73 0.71
C ALA A 38 0.99 1.37 -0.11
N GLY A 39 1.16 1.19 -1.41
CA GLY A 39 0.11 0.74 -2.33
C GLY A 39 0.50 -0.56 -3.02
N ILE A 40 -0.50 -1.22 -3.59
CA ILE A 40 -0.35 -2.41 -4.43
C ILE A 40 -1.09 -2.19 -5.74
N GLY A 41 -0.50 -2.62 -6.85
CA GLY A 41 -1.16 -2.74 -8.14
C GLY A 41 -0.83 -4.07 -8.83
N GLY A 42 -0.40 -4.00 -10.08
CA GLY A 42 -0.06 -5.15 -10.91
C GLY A 42 -1.29 -5.82 -11.50
N ASN A 43 -1.06 -6.83 -12.35
CA ASN A 43 -2.16 -7.54 -13.00
C ASN A 43 -2.98 -8.39 -12.02
N LEU A 44 -2.37 -8.90 -10.94
CA LEU A 44 -3.01 -9.86 -10.03
C LEU A 44 -4.27 -9.27 -9.38
N ILE A 45 -4.22 -8.02 -8.92
CA ILE A 45 -5.36 -7.36 -8.26
C ILE A 45 -6.56 -7.23 -9.22
N HIS A 46 -6.28 -7.00 -10.50
CA HIS A 46 -7.28 -6.83 -11.54
C HIS A 46 -7.83 -8.17 -12.04
N GLU A 47 -6.96 -9.15 -12.27
CA GLU A 47 -7.34 -10.49 -12.73
C GLU A 47 -8.23 -11.21 -11.72
N LEU A 48 -7.95 -11.03 -10.43
CA LEU A 48 -8.78 -11.56 -9.35
C LEU A 48 -9.98 -10.66 -9.01
N GLY A 49 -10.09 -9.49 -9.66
CA GLY A 49 -11.18 -8.53 -9.47
C GLY A 49 -11.25 -7.94 -8.06
N PHE A 50 -10.14 -7.96 -7.32
CA PHE A 50 -10.09 -7.48 -5.95
C PHE A 50 -10.23 -5.96 -5.89
N ASP A 51 -9.83 -5.25 -6.95
CA ASP A 51 -10.08 -3.81 -7.17
C ASP A 51 -11.57 -3.45 -7.24
N ARG A 52 -12.46 -4.44 -7.34
CA ARG A 52 -13.93 -4.28 -7.43
C ARG A 52 -14.67 -5.11 -6.38
N ASP A 53 -13.97 -5.71 -5.42
CA ASP A 53 -14.60 -6.51 -4.36
C ASP A 53 -15.45 -5.63 -3.44
N ALA A 54 -16.73 -5.98 -3.26
CA ALA A 54 -17.68 -5.25 -2.43
C ALA A 54 -17.21 -5.04 -0.98
N ALA A 55 -16.26 -5.83 -0.48
CA ALA A 55 -15.61 -5.65 0.81
C ALA A 55 -15.00 -4.24 0.99
N TRP A 56 -14.52 -3.61 -0.09
CA TRP A 56 -13.95 -2.26 -0.09
C TRP A 56 -14.95 -1.15 0.20
N VAL A 57 -16.19 -1.32 -0.26
CA VAL A 57 -17.24 -0.29 -0.17
C VAL A 57 -18.24 -0.54 0.95
N ARG A 58 -17.96 -1.51 1.84
CA ARG A 58 -18.72 -1.68 3.07
C ARG A 58 -18.60 -0.40 3.91
N PRO A 59 -19.68 0.09 4.54
CA PRO A 59 -19.63 1.32 5.34
C PRO A 59 -18.55 1.29 6.44
N GLN A 60 -18.32 0.13 7.07
CA GLN A 60 -17.28 -0.07 8.09
C GLN A 60 -15.87 0.03 7.51
N ALA A 61 -15.67 -0.43 6.27
CA ALA A 61 -14.39 -0.32 5.58
C ALA A 61 -14.10 1.14 5.19
N LEU A 62 -15.07 1.80 4.53
CA LEU A 62 -14.93 3.19 4.08
C LEU A 62 -14.72 4.18 5.25
N SER A 63 -15.28 3.89 6.42
CA SER A 63 -15.06 4.70 7.63
C SER A 63 -13.78 4.37 8.40
N GLY A 64 -13.04 3.34 7.97
CA GLY A 64 -11.80 2.87 8.62
C GLY A 64 -12.05 2.07 9.91
N ALA A 65 -13.30 1.75 10.23
CA ALA A 65 -13.67 0.96 11.40
C ALA A 65 -13.21 -0.50 11.29
N GLU A 66 -13.23 -1.05 10.07
CA GLU A 66 -12.72 -2.38 9.74
C GLU A 66 -11.77 -2.30 8.56
N PRO A 67 -10.67 -3.07 8.54
CA PRO A 67 -9.86 -3.17 7.35
C PRO A 67 -10.53 -4.06 6.28
N VAL A 68 -9.98 -4.02 5.08
CA VAL A 68 -10.28 -4.99 4.02
C VAL A 68 -9.16 -6.02 3.99
N GLY A 69 -9.51 -7.31 4.09
CA GLY A 69 -8.55 -8.40 3.90
C GLY A 69 -8.67 -8.97 2.50
N TRP A 70 -7.55 -9.42 1.93
CA TRP A 70 -7.54 -10.18 0.69
C TRP A 70 -7.08 -11.60 0.98
N ASP A 71 -7.92 -12.61 0.77
CA ASP A 71 -7.58 -14.02 1.00
C ASP A 71 -6.65 -14.58 -0.10
N CYS A 72 -5.66 -13.80 -0.51
CA CYS A 72 -4.62 -14.13 -1.47
C CYS A 72 -3.29 -13.60 -0.89
N PRO A 73 -2.30 -14.47 -0.60
CA PRO A 73 -0.99 -14.00 -0.17
C PRO A 73 -0.35 -13.20 -1.29
N LEU A 74 0.32 -12.09 -0.96
CA LEU A 74 1.08 -11.29 -1.94
C LEU A 74 2.38 -11.96 -2.35
N PHE A 75 2.96 -12.70 -1.42
CA PHE A 75 4.25 -13.38 -1.57
C PHE A 75 4.04 -14.85 -1.27
N ASP A 76 4.49 -15.73 -2.14
CA ASP A 76 4.20 -17.17 -2.08
C ASP A 76 4.58 -17.81 -0.73
N ASP A 77 5.69 -17.35 -0.13
CA ASP A 77 6.17 -17.87 1.16
C ASP A 77 5.56 -17.17 2.39
N SER A 78 4.82 -16.06 2.20
CA SER A 78 4.18 -15.37 3.32
C SER A 78 2.91 -16.11 3.76
N PRO A 79 2.81 -16.50 5.04
CA PRO A 79 1.58 -17.06 5.59
C PRO A 79 0.53 -15.98 5.87
N ARG A 80 0.87 -14.70 5.68
CA ARG A 80 -0.01 -13.56 5.97
C ARG A 80 -0.71 -13.10 4.70
N THR A 81 -1.96 -12.73 4.87
CA THR A 81 -2.74 -12.03 3.86
C THR A 81 -2.66 -10.52 4.06
N PRO A 82 -2.61 -9.74 2.97
CA PRO A 82 -2.52 -8.29 3.08
C PRO A 82 -3.81 -7.70 3.63
N VAL A 83 -3.64 -6.59 4.33
CA VAL A 83 -4.71 -5.85 5.00
C VAL A 83 -4.67 -4.41 4.51
N PHE A 84 -5.80 -3.92 4.03
CA PHE A 84 -5.92 -2.63 3.39
C PHE A 84 -6.74 -1.64 4.21
N ASP A 85 -6.44 -0.36 4.03
CA ASP A 85 -7.16 0.76 4.59
C ASP A 85 -8.08 1.37 3.53
N ALA A 86 -9.32 0.90 3.47
CA ALA A 86 -10.30 1.42 2.52
C ALA A 86 -10.60 2.91 2.73
N ALA A 87 -10.52 3.43 3.95
CA ALA A 87 -10.75 4.85 4.22
C ALA A 87 -9.65 5.73 3.59
N GLY A 88 -8.40 5.26 3.66
CA GLY A 88 -7.23 5.90 3.05
C GLY A 88 -6.98 5.55 1.58
N SER A 89 -7.67 4.55 1.03
CA SER A 89 -7.63 4.20 -0.40
C SER A 89 -8.41 5.19 -1.26
N LEU A 90 -8.12 5.17 -2.56
CA LEU A 90 -8.77 6.02 -3.55
C LEU A 90 -9.68 5.19 -4.45
N PHE A 91 -10.82 5.76 -4.80
CA PHE A 91 -11.84 5.14 -5.65
C PHE A 91 -12.06 5.98 -6.89
N ALA A 92 -12.16 5.32 -8.04
CA ALA A 92 -12.58 5.91 -9.30
C ALA A 92 -14.10 5.72 -9.48
N ILE A 93 -14.85 6.81 -9.65
CA ILE A 93 -16.31 6.83 -9.84
C ILE A 93 -16.68 7.91 -10.88
N PRO A 94 -17.27 7.55 -12.04
CA PRO A 94 -17.53 6.19 -12.51
C PRO A 94 -16.23 5.47 -12.93
N ALA A 95 -16.11 4.17 -12.63
CA ALA A 95 -14.98 3.37 -13.10
C ALA A 95 -15.09 2.96 -14.58
N ASP A 96 -16.31 2.62 -15.04
CA ASP A 96 -16.62 2.41 -16.45
C ASP A 96 -17.73 3.38 -16.88
N ARG A 97 -17.54 4.03 -18.04
CA ARG A 97 -18.51 4.96 -18.62
C ARG A 97 -19.81 4.26 -19.01
N ASP A 98 -19.74 2.96 -19.30
CA ASP A 98 -20.88 2.14 -19.70
C ASP A 98 -21.54 1.42 -18.50
N ALA A 99 -21.03 1.61 -17.27
CA ALA A 99 -21.61 1.03 -16.07
C ALA A 99 -23.02 1.60 -15.77
N PRO A 100 -23.87 0.83 -15.05
CA PRO A 100 -25.14 1.33 -14.58
C PRO A 100 -24.98 2.64 -13.80
N ALA A 101 -25.75 3.66 -14.19
CA ALA A 101 -25.69 4.95 -13.54
C ALA A 101 -26.05 4.84 -12.05
N LEU A 102 -25.24 5.47 -11.20
CA LEU A 102 -25.55 5.68 -9.80
C LEU A 102 -26.79 6.59 -9.65
N PRO A 103 -27.53 6.52 -8.53
CA PRO A 103 -28.64 7.41 -8.27
C PRO A 103 -28.23 8.87 -8.40
N GLY A 104 -28.95 9.66 -9.20
CA GLY A 104 -28.54 11.01 -9.59
C GLY A 104 -28.11 11.95 -8.43
N PRO A 105 -28.87 12.02 -7.32
CA PRO A 105 -28.46 12.83 -6.16
C PRO A 105 -27.14 12.36 -5.53
N PHE A 106 -26.93 11.05 -5.44
CA PHE A 106 -25.70 10.47 -4.90
C PHE A 106 -24.52 10.70 -5.85
N ALA A 107 -24.70 10.47 -7.16
CA ALA A 107 -23.67 10.73 -8.16
C ALA A 107 -23.21 12.20 -8.15
N ALA A 108 -24.14 13.14 -8.00
CA ALA A 108 -23.82 14.56 -7.89
C ALA A 108 -23.05 14.89 -6.60
N ALA A 109 -23.41 14.28 -5.47
CA ALA A 109 -22.71 14.46 -4.20
C ALA A 109 -21.29 13.89 -4.25
N VAL A 110 -21.11 12.71 -4.84
CA VAL A 110 -19.78 12.11 -5.08
C VAL A 110 -18.94 13.03 -5.95
N ALA A 111 -19.46 13.48 -7.10
CA ALA A 111 -18.74 14.38 -8.00
C ALA A 111 -18.31 15.70 -7.33
N ALA A 112 -19.10 16.21 -6.37
CA ALA A 112 -18.75 17.40 -5.60
C ALA A 112 -17.69 17.16 -4.52
N ALA A 113 -17.56 15.92 -4.03
CA ALA A 113 -16.58 15.51 -3.02
C ALA A 113 -15.26 15.02 -3.64
N CYS A 114 -15.24 14.66 -4.93
CA CYS A 114 -14.03 14.25 -5.62
C CYS A 114 -12.96 15.37 -5.60
N PHE A 115 -11.73 15.03 -5.25
CA PHE A 115 -10.60 15.96 -5.23
C PHE A 115 -9.94 16.12 -6.61
N ALA A 116 -10.21 15.18 -7.51
CA ALA A 116 -9.85 15.21 -8.93
C ALA A 116 -10.97 14.57 -9.76
N GLU A 117 -10.89 14.62 -11.10
CA GLU A 117 -11.95 14.08 -11.96
C GLU A 117 -12.22 12.60 -11.66
N GLY A 118 -13.39 12.33 -11.05
CA GLY A 118 -13.83 10.98 -10.69
C GLY A 118 -13.07 10.31 -9.55
N LEU A 119 -12.14 10.98 -8.86
CA LEU A 119 -11.36 10.39 -7.77
C LEU A 119 -11.79 10.90 -6.40
N ILE A 120 -12.09 9.97 -5.50
CA ILE A 120 -12.53 10.24 -4.13
C ILE A 120 -11.83 9.32 -3.13
N ARG A 121 -11.54 9.81 -1.93
CA ARG A 121 -11.02 9.00 -0.82
C ARG A 121 -12.14 8.19 -0.19
N GLY A 122 -11.85 6.98 0.29
CA GLY A 122 -12.86 6.16 0.96
C GLY A 122 -13.51 6.85 2.15
N ALA A 123 -12.74 7.59 2.95
CA ALA A 123 -13.23 8.36 4.09
C ALA A 123 -14.25 9.45 3.69
N ASP A 124 -14.07 10.09 2.53
CA ASP A 124 -14.99 11.10 2.00
C ASP A 124 -16.24 10.45 1.39
N LEU A 125 -16.09 9.24 0.84
CA LEU A 125 -17.19 8.46 0.26
C LEU A 125 -18.11 7.87 1.35
N ALA A 126 -17.56 7.50 2.50
CA ALA A 126 -18.29 6.89 3.61
C ALA A 126 -19.56 7.66 4.05
N PRO A 127 -19.52 8.97 4.36
CA PRO A 127 -20.71 9.72 4.75
C PRO A 127 -21.75 9.78 3.63
N LEU A 128 -21.34 9.83 2.36
CA LEU A 128 -22.25 9.93 1.22
C LEU A 128 -23.07 8.64 1.01
N VAL A 129 -22.42 7.49 1.14
CA VAL A 129 -23.07 6.16 1.09
C VAL A 129 -24.17 6.06 2.14
N VAL A 130 -23.90 6.54 3.36
CA VAL A 130 -24.85 6.54 4.47
C VAL A 130 -25.98 7.55 4.26
N GLU A 131 -25.65 8.81 3.93
CA GLU A 131 -26.64 9.89 3.75
C GLU A 131 -27.65 9.58 2.66
N HIS A 132 -27.18 9.00 1.55
CA HIS A 132 -28.02 8.70 0.39
C HIS A 132 -28.62 7.28 0.42
N GLY A 133 -28.25 6.45 1.39
CA GLY A 133 -28.74 5.07 1.51
C GLY A 133 -28.39 4.20 0.30
N VAL A 134 -27.22 4.41 -0.30
CA VAL A 134 -26.75 3.67 -1.47
C VAL A 134 -25.88 2.50 -1.04
N ASP A 135 -26.14 1.31 -1.57
CA ASP A 135 -25.25 0.16 -1.41
C ASP A 135 -24.37 0.02 -2.66
N LEU A 136 -23.14 0.54 -2.59
CA LEU A 136 -22.19 0.46 -3.71
C LEU A 136 -21.84 -0.99 -4.10
N GLY A 137 -21.94 -1.96 -3.19
CA GLY A 137 -21.74 -3.38 -3.49
C GLY A 137 -22.79 -3.94 -4.45
N ALA A 138 -23.97 -3.31 -4.50
CA ALA A 138 -25.03 -3.63 -5.46
C ALA A 138 -24.89 -2.91 -6.82
N HIS A 139 -23.83 -2.12 -7.01
CA HIS A 139 -23.55 -1.37 -8.24
C HIS A 139 -22.17 -1.73 -8.84
N PRO A 140 -21.94 -3.01 -9.22
CA PRO A 140 -20.66 -3.43 -9.76
C PRO A 140 -20.30 -2.67 -11.05
N GLY A 141 -19.02 -2.36 -11.23
CA GLY A 141 -18.51 -1.61 -12.39
C GLY A 141 -18.72 -0.10 -12.34
N SER A 142 -19.60 0.41 -11.47
CA SER A 142 -19.78 1.86 -11.27
C SER A 142 -18.62 2.49 -10.49
N TRP A 143 -17.81 1.69 -9.82
CA TRP A 143 -16.65 2.11 -9.06
C TRP A 143 -15.54 1.04 -9.15
N ALA A 144 -14.31 1.44 -8.88
CA ALA A 144 -13.15 0.57 -8.70
C ALA A 144 -12.16 1.25 -7.75
N VAL A 145 -11.35 0.46 -7.06
CA VAL A 145 -10.21 0.96 -6.29
C VAL A 145 -9.14 1.42 -7.28
N PHE A 146 -8.82 2.71 -7.23
CA PHE A 146 -7.77 3.32 -8.04
C PHE A 146 -6.39 3.18 -7.39
N PHE A 147 -6.34 3.27 -6.07
CA PHE A 147 -5.13 3.09 -5.27
C PHE A 147 -5.47 2.24 -4.05
N ALA A 148 -5.00 0.99 -4.05
CA ALA A 148 -5.23 0.03 -2.97
C ALA A 148 -4.18 0.23 -1.87
N ARG A 149 -4.49 1.09 -0.89
CA ARG A 149 -3.60 1.42 0.21
C ARG A 149 -3.50 0.30 1.24
N LEU A 150 -2.29 -0.19 1.48
CA LEU A 150 -1.99 -1.08 2.59
C LEU A 150 -2.14 -0.35 3.92
N ARG A 151 -2.66 -1.07 4.92
CA ARG A 151 -2.87 -0.52 6.26
C ARG A 151 -1.54 -0.16 6.91
N SER A 152 -1.41 1.12 7.26
CA SER A 152 -0.24 1.70 7.94
C SER A 152 -0.66 2.90 8.78
N ASP A 153 0.19 3.36 9.69
CA ASP A 153 -0.05 4.55 10.52
C ASP A 153 0.25 5.89 9.82
N GLY A 154 0.68 5.85 8.55
CA GLY A 154 1.03 7.03 7.75
C GLY A 154 2.49 7.48 7.89
N THR A 155 3.29 6.84 8.73
CA THR A 155 4.74 7.10 8.81
C THR A 155 5.50 6.35 7.72
N LEU A 156 6.66 6.87 7.34
CA LEU A 156 7.54 6.22 6.36
C LEU A 156 7.94 4.81 6.81
N LEU A 157 8.30 4.66 8.09
CA LEU A 157 8.66 3.37 8.67
C LEU A 157 7.51 2.36 8.52
N ASP A 158 6.29 2.72 8.90
CA ASP A 158 5.17 1.78 8.85
C ASP A 158 4.69 1.50 7.43
N ALA A 159 4.83 2.46 6.51
CA ALA A 159 4.58 2.23 5.09
C ALA A 159 5.55 1.17 4.51
N PHE A 160 6.86 1.27 4.78
CA PHE A 160 7.82 0.24 4.39
C PHE A 160 7.52 -1.12 5.03
N ARG A 161 7.16 -1.13 6.31
CA ARG A 161 6.80 -2.37 7.01
C ARG A 161 5.57 -3.05 6.41
N ALA A 162 4.60 -2.27 5.95
CA ALA A 162 3.43 -2.78 5.27
C ALA A 162 3.78 -3.29 3.86
N ALA A 163 4.58 -2.55 3.09
CA ALA A 163 5.00 -2.93 1.74
C ALA A 163 5.82 -4.22 1.73
N LEU A 164 6.76 -4.36 2.66
CA LEU A 164 7.74 -5.46 2.68
C LEU A 164 7.35 -6.59 3.63
N ASP A 165 6.20 -6.51 4.29
CA ASP A 165 5.71 -7.54 5.22
C ASP A 165 6.73 -7.91 6.32
N THR A 166 7.44 -6.93 6.88
CA THR A 166 8.47 -7.16 7.92
C THR A 166 7.89 -7.35 9.33
N GLY A 167 6.58 -7.15 9.50
CA GLY A 167 5.88 -7.25 10.79
C GLY A 167 6.35 -6.28 11.87
N ARG A 168 5.97 -6.53 13.14
CA ARG A 168 6.23 -5.70 14.35
C ARG A 168 7.32 -6.27 15.24
N THR A 169 7.73 -7.51 15.05
CA THR A 169 8.86 -8.13 15.75
C THR A 169 9.72 -8.97 14.80
N PRO A 170 10.95 -9.36 15.19
CA PRO A 170 11.79 -10.23 14.38
C PRO A 170 11.14 -11.57 14.02
N GLU A 171 10.29 -12.12 14.89
CA GLU A 171 9.56 -13.37 14.67
C GLU A 171 8.49 -13.26 13.57
N ASP A 172 8.12 -12.04 13.19
CA ASP A 172 7.17 -11.81 12.11
C ASP A 172 7.85 -11.88 10.73
N LEU A 173 9.18 -11.89 10.63
CA LEU A 173 9.87 -11.96 9.35
C LEU A 173 9.48 -13.22 8.58
N VAL A 174 9.15 -13.04 7.30
CA VAL A 174 8.93 -14.17 6.38
C VAL A 174 10.29 -14.72 5.94
N PRO A 175 10.53 -16.03 6.05
CA PRO A 175 11.81 -16.65 5.71
C PRO A 175 11.94 -16.87 4.20
N PHE A 176 11.99 -15.79 3.42
CA PHE A 176 12.17 -15.86 1.97
C PHE A 176 13.51 -16.50 1.59
N GLU A 177 13.51 -17.28 0.51
CA GLU A 177 14.69 -17.93 -0.05
C GLU A 177 15.04 -17.33 -1.41
N ALA A 178 15.66 -16.14 -1.42
CA ALA A 178 16.16 -15.50 -2.63
C ALA A 178 17.51 -14.81 -2.37
N ALA A 179 18.41 -14.85 -3.34
CA ALA A 179 19.65 -14.10 -3.29
C ALA A 179 19.41 -12.67 -3.80
N PRO A 180 19.91 -11.63 -3.11
CA PRO A 180 19.86 -10.29 -3.67
C PRO A 180 20.70 -10.21 -4.95
N ASP A 181 20.39 -9.22 -5.79
CA ASP A 181 21.23 -8.82 -6.90
C ASP A 181 22.62 -8.36 -6.40
N GLU A 182 23.66 -8.56 -7.23
CA GLU A 182 25.06 -8.29 -6.91
C GLU A 182 25.28 -6.84 -6.42
N ASP A 183 24.51 -5.88 -6.96
CA ASP A 183 24.63 -4.46 -6.60
C ASP A 183 24.20 -4.17 -5.15
N TRP A 184 23.44 -5.06 -4.52
CA TRP A 184 22.92 -4.90 -3.16
C TRP A 184 23.68 -5.70 -2.11
N GLU A 185 24.51 -6.67 -2.50
CA GLU A 185 25.19 -7.59 -1.56
C GLU A 185 26.01 -6.86 -0.49
N GLU A 186 26.82 -5.88 -0.90
CA GLU A 186 27.69 -5.13 0.03
C GLU A 186 26.86 -4.31 1.03
N ALA A 187 25.81 -3.65 0.55
CA ALA A 187 24.96 -2.82 1.39
C ALA A 187 24.15 -3.66 2.39
N LEU A 188 23.63 -4.81 1.94
CA LEU A 188 22.90 -5.76 2.77
C LEU A 188 23.79 -6.43 3.83
N ALA A 189 25.08 -6.62 3.56
CA ALA A 189 26.02 -7.20 4.51
C ALA A 189 26.11 -6.40 5.84
N ALA A 190 25.77 -5.10 5.82
CA ALA A 190 25.71 -4.25 7.00
C ALA A 190 24.41 -4.37 7.80
N VAL A 191 23.36 -5.01 7.26
CA VAL A 191 22.05 -5.16 7.90
C VAL A 191 22.09 -6.28 8.94
N GLU A 192 21.66 -5.96 10.15
CA GLU A 192 21.52 -6.89 11.27
C GLU A 192 20.07 -6.87 11.79
N PRO A 193 19.46 -8.02 12.09
CA PRO A 193 20.07 -9.36 12.14
C PRO A 193 20.09 -10.09 10.77
N PRO A 194 20.78 -11.24 10.64
CA PRO A 194 20.87 -11.99 9.38
C PRO A 194 19.51 -12.40 8.80
N GLU A 195 18.51 -12.63 9.64
CA GLU A 195 17.14 -12.95 9.21
C GLU A 195 16.49 -11.75 8.50
N LEU A 196 16.72 -10.51 8.97
CA LEU A 196 16.26 -9.31 8.28
C LEU A 196 17.00 -9.12 6.95
N ARG A 197 18.31 -9.41 6.92
CA ARG A 197 19.10 -9.36 5.69
C ARG A 197 18.56 -10.32 4.63
N ALA A 198 18.30 -11.57 5.00
CA ALA A 198 17.72 -12.57 4.09
C ALA A 198 16.35 -12.13 3.60
N HIS A 199 15.49 -11.64 4.51
CA HIS A 199 14.17 -11.13 4.17
C HIS A 199 14.22 -9.95 3.18
N LEU A 200 15.11 -8.97 3.38
CA LEU A 200 15.28 -7.86 2.46
C LEU A 200 15.93 -8.26 1.13
N GLY A 201 16.72 -9.34 1.12
CA GLY A 201 17.30 -9.90 -0.10
C GLY A 201 16.24 -10.23 -1.15
N TYR A 202 15.09 -10.76 -0.72
CA TYR A 202 13.93 -11.02 -1.59
C TYR A 202 13.39 -9.78 -2.30
N PHE A 203 13.51 -8.59 -1.71
CA PHE A 203 13.02 -7.32 -2.28
C PHE A 203 14.09 -6.54 -3.05
N LEU A 204 15.26 -7.16 -3.24
CA LEU A 204 16.42 -6.56 -3.85
C LEU A 204 17.00 -7.52 -4.89
N THR A 205 16.14 -8.23 -5.64
CA THR A 205 16.51 -9.21 -6.67
C THR A 205 16.31 -8.63 -8.08
N ASP A 206 16.35 -9.49 -9.10
CA ASP A 206 16.03 -9.17 -10.50
C ASP A 206 14.53 -9.32 -10.86
N GLY A 207 13.70 -9.76 -9.90
CA GLY A 207 12.27 -9.99 -10.10
C GLY A 207 11.88 -11.42 -10.52
N GLU A 208 12.81 -12.34 -10.79
CA GLU A 208 12.47 -13.73 -11.12
C GLU A 208 12.22 -14.59 -9.87
N GLU A 209 13.10 -14.46 -8.86
CA GLU A 209 13.03 -15.20 -7.58
C GLU A 209 12.48 -14.35 -6.42
N GLY A 210 12.22 -13.07 -6.67
CA GLY A 210 11.74 -12.10 -5.69
C GLY A 210 11.20 -10.85 -6.36
N LEU A 211 11.39 -9.68 -5.75
CA LEU A 211 11.01 -8.41 -6.35
C LEU A 211 12.22 -7.55 -6.70
N MET A 212 12.15 -6.92 -7.86
CA MET A 212 13.12 -5.96 -8.36
C MET A 212 12.86 -4.57 -7.78
N PRO A 213 13.83 -3.92 -7.13
CA PRO A 213 13.66 -2.57 -6.61
C PRO A 213 13.64 -1.54 -7.74
N MET A 214 12.64 -0.67 -7.72
CA MET A 214 12.50 0.47 -8.64
C MET A 214 12.69 1.77 -7.87
N LEU A 215 13.78 2.50 -8.15
CA LEU A 215 14.05 3.80 -7.52
C LEU A 215 13.52 4.94 -8.39
N ASP A 216 14.03 5.06 -9.62
CA ASP A 216 13.67 6.14 -10.54
C ASP A 216 12.35 5.86 -11.31
N GLU A 217 11.93 4.60 -11.36
CA GLU A 217 10.75 4.14 -12.09
C GLU A 217 9.63 3.63 -11.16
N ALA A 218 9.73 3.92 -9.85
CA ALA A 218 8.76 3.51 -8.86
C ALA A 218 7.32 3.92 -9.26
N PRO A 219 6.34 3.00 -9.21
CA PRO A 219 5.00 3.30 -9.67
C PRO A 219 4.33 4.30 -8.73
N ALA A 220 3.76 5.34 -9.34
CA ALA A 220 2.88 6.28 -8.65
C ALA A 220 1.40 6.10 -9.04
N TRP A 221 1.10 5.19 -9.97
CA TRP A 221 -0.25 4.93 -10.50
C TRP A 221 -1.04 6.20 -10.86
N GLY A 222 -0.36 7.22 -11.42
CA GLY A 222 -0.96 8.51 -11.78
C GLY A 222 -1.12 9.51 -10.63
N LEU A 223 -0.72 9.17 -9.39
CA LEU A 223 -0.77 10.06 -8.24
C LEU A 223 0.28 11.17 -8.29
N ASP A 224 1.32 11.01 -9.09
CA ASP A 224 2.30 12.05 -9.42
C ASP A 224 1.63 13.27 -10.08
N ALA A 225 0.61 13.04 -10.92
CA ALA A 225 -0.24 14.12 -11.47
C ALA A 225 -1.03 14.89 -10.39
N HIS A 226 -1.10 14.35 -9.17
CA HIS A 226 -1.74 14.94 -8.00
C HIS A 226 -0.73 15.35 -6.92
N GLY A 227 0.55 15.46 -7.29
CA GLY A 227 1.63 15.96 -6.45
C GLY A 227 2.13 14.96 -5.40
N CYS A 228 1.79 13.68 -5.52
CA CYS A 228 2.41 12.62 -4.74
C CYS A 228 3.81 12.30 -5.30
N GLU A 229 4.70 11.82 -4.44
CA GLU A 229 6.08 11.52 -4.81
C GLU A 229 6.36 10.06 -4.47
N PRO A 230 6.67 9.18 -5.45
CA PRO A 230 7.10 7.84 -5.13
C PRO A 230 8.45 7.90 -4.38
N VAL A 231 8.58 7.06 -3.35
CA VAL A 231 9.77 7.00 -2.50
C VAL A 231 10.64 5.82 -2.92
N MET A 232 10.02 4.65 -3.09
CA MET A 232 10.64 3.42 -3.60
C MET A 232 9.54 2.48 -4.06
N GLY A 233 9.80 1.73 -5.13
CA GLY A 233 8.90 0.72 -5.67
C GLY A 233 9.55 -0.65 -5.80
N TRP A 234 8.72 -1.65 -6.07
CA TRP A 234 9.12 -3.02 -6.35
C TRP A 234 8.17 -3.64 -7.37
N GLU A 235 8.68 -4.46 -8.27
CA GLU A 235 7.87 -5.27 -9.18
C GLU A 235 8.40 -6.69 -9.26
N ASP A 236 7.52 -7.64 -9.55
CA ASP A 236 7.93 -8.94 -10.03
C ASP A 236 8.29 -8.87 -11.52
N GLY A 237 9.13 -9.78 -12.00
CA GLY A 237 9.56 -9.83 -13.41
C GLY A 237 8.43 -10.14 -14.40
N PHE A 238 7.21 -10.40 -13.92
CA PHE A 238 6.04 -10.76 -14.71
C PHE A 238 4.91 -9.71 -14.65
N GLY A 239 5.08 -8.62 -13.90
CA GLY A 239 4.09 -7.55 -13.73
C GLY A 239 2.79 -8.01 -13.06
N GLN A 240 2.82 -9.11 -12.31
CA GLN A 240 1.68 -9.58 -11.51
C GLN A 240 1.50 -8.71 -10.27
N VAL A 241 2.59 -8.27 -9.65
CA VAL A 241 2.58 -7.50 -8.42
C VAL A 241 3.56 -6.34 -8.56
N ASP A 242 3.04 -5.13 -8.42
CA ASP A 242 3.86 -3.95 -8.15
C ASP A 242 3.48 -3.35 -6.78
N LEU A 243 4.48 -2.84 -6.07
CA LEU A 243 4.37 -2.24 -4.76
C LEU A 243 5.10 -0.91 -4.79
N ALA A 244 4.60 0.08 -4.05
CA ALA A 244 5.35 1.31 -3.85
C ALA A 244 5.02 1.94 -2.51
N VAL A 245 6.06 2.50 -1.89
CA VAL A 245 5.92 3.49 -0.83
C VAL A 245 5.89 4.87 -1.49
N ILE A 246 4.86 5.64 -1.21
CA ILE A 246 4.60 6.95 -1.82
C ILE A 246 4.41 7.97 -0.70
N ARG A 247 5.01 9.15 -0.87
CA ARG A 247 4.68 10.34 -0.09
C ARG A 247 3.43 10.98 -0.69
N LEU A 248 2.34 10.99 0.06
CA LEU A 248 1.08 11.58 -0.39
C LEU A 248 1.13 13.11 -0.32
N SER A 249 0.54 13.75 -1.33
CA SER A 249 0.31 15.19 -1.29
C SER A 249 -0.77 15.55 -0.27
N GLY A 250 -0.83 16.80 0.18
CA GLY A 250 -1.92 17.25 1.05
C GLY A 250 -3.31 17.06 0.44
N LEU A 251 -3.43 17.12 -0.90
CA LEU A 251 -4.69 16.88 -1.61
C LEU A 251 -5.14 15.43 -1.49
N VAL A 252 -4.21 14.48 -1.63
CA VAL A 252 -4.50 13.03 -1.62
C VAL A 252 -4.56 12.47 -0.19
N ALA A 253 -3.77 13.03 0.73
CA ALA A 253 -3.76 12.62 2.14
C ALA A 253 -5.02 13.10 2.89
N GLY A 254 -5.46 14.33 2.64
CA GLY A 254 -6.61 14.93 3.31
C GLY A 254 -6.34 15.98 4.36
#